data_AF-A0AAN4ZPM4-F1
#
_entry.id   AF-A0AAN4ZPM4-F1
#
_cell.length_a   1.000
_cell.length_b   1.000
_cell.length_c   1.000
_cell.angle_alpha   90.00
_cell.angle_beta   90.00
_cell.angle_gamma   90.00
#
_symmetry.space_group_name_H-M   'P 1'
#
loop_
_entity.id
_entity.type
_entity.pdbx_description
1 polymer ?
#
loop_
_entity_poly.entity_id
_entity_poly.type
_entity_poly.pdbx_seq_one_letter_code
_entity_poly.pdbx_strand_id
1 'polypeptide(L)'
;MPPATAMNDTQLEVLWDAISSARRLSADCSIDLKMAATVSSLMASAHKSGRVDGVEKSKEINNELRLRLLSFLKEKLKGTKKEMEKPEGKVTVIVGNEHVKRSLHVMTLITMDGERIEASLKEFGRLRFELARALKASDEYNM
;
A
#
# COMPACT_ATOMS: atom_id res chain seq x y z
N MET A 1 8.20 -34.73 -19.92
CA MET A 1 7.45 -33.67 -19.22
C MET A 1 8.43 -32.54 -18.92
N PRO A 2 8.26 -31.33 -19.47
CA PRO A 2 9.14 -30.21 -19.13
C PRO A 2 8.82 -29.71 -17.72
N PRO A 3 9.83 -29.30 -16.92
CA PRO A 3 9.60 -28.76 -15.59
C PRO A 3 8.94 -27.39 -15.70
N ALA A 4 7.97 -27.13 -14.82
CA ALA A 4 7.27 -25.86 -14.71
C ALA A 4 8.29 -24.73 -14.53
N THR A 5 8.21 -23.76 -15.44
CA THR A 5 9.04 -22.57 -15.62
C THR A 5 9.20 -21.77 -14.33
N ALA A 6 10.34 -21.93 -13.67
CA ALA A 6 10.77 -21.03 -12.60
C ALA A 6 11.27 -19.71 -13.21
N MET A 7 10.80 -18.57 -12.69
CA MET A 7 11.38 -17.26 -13.04
C MET A 7 12.81 -17.16 -12.50
N ASN A 8 13.72 -16.68 -13.34
CA ASN A 8 15.13 -16.51 -13.02
C ASN A 8 15.38 -15.15 -12.34
N ASP A 9 16.48 -15.03 -11.57
CA ASP A 9 16.84 -13.77 -10.88
C ASP A 9 16.97 -12.58 -11.83
N THR A 10 17.45 -12.82 -13.05
CA THR A 10 17.54 -11.80 -14.10
C THR A 10 16.16 -11.27 -14.52
N GLN A 11 15.13 -12.12 -14.52
CA GLN A 11 13.76 -11.72 -14.83
C GLN A 11 13.13 -10.94 -13.66
N LEU A 12 13.47 -11.28 -12.41
CA LEU A 12 13.03 -10.55 -11.23
C LEU A 12 13.63 -9.14 -11.16
N GLU A 13 14.91 -8.99 -11.51
CA GLU A 13 15.57 -7.68 -11.61
C GLU A 13 14.93 -6.79 -12.69
N VAL A 14 14.67 -7.33 -13.88
CA VAL A 14 14.01 -6.56 -14.96
C VAL A 14 12.62 -6.08 -14.54
N LEU A 15 11.86 -6.91 -13.80
CA LEU A 15 10.56 -6.53 -13.27
C LEU A 15 10.68 -5.48 -12.17
N TRP A 16 11.65 -5.63 -11.28
CA TRP A 16 11.90 -4.67 -10.21
C TRP A 16 12.33 -3.30 -10.75
N ASP A 17 13.20 -3.26 -11.74
CA ASP A 17 13.62 -2.03 -12.40
C ASP A 17 12.45 -1.35 -13.10
N ALA A 18 11.60 -2.10 -13.80
CA ALA A 18 10.39 -1.56 -14.41
C ALA A 18 9.44 -0.93 -13.36
N ILE A 19 9.27 -1.59 -12.21
CA ILE A 19 8.39 -1.14 -11.13
C ILE A 19 8.95 0.06 -10.38
N SER A 20 10.23 0.02 -10.02
CA SER A 20 10.91 1.08 -9.28
C SER A 20 11.09 2.35 -10.14
N SER A 21 11.27 2.20 -11.46
CA SER A 21 11.41 3.31 -12.40
C SER A 21 10.09 3.74 -13.08
N ALA A 22 8.96 3.09 -12.76
CA ALA A 22 7.66 3.30 -13.39
C ALA A 22 7.68 3.19 -14.94
N ARG A 23 8.53 2.32 -15.48
CA ARG A 23 8.67 2.08 -16.92
C ARG A 23 7.92 0.81 -17.35
N ARG A 24 7.47 0.77 -18.60
CA ARG A 24 6.92 -0.45 -19.19
C ARG A 24 8.03 -1.48 -19.40
N LEU A 25 7.70 -2.75 -19.19
CA LEU A 25 8.55 -3.88 -19.55
C LEU A 25 8.88 -3.84 -21.05
N SER A 26 10.11 -4.21 -21.41
CA SER A 26 10.49 -4.34 -22.81
C SER A 26 9.70 -5.48 -23.48
N ALA A 27 9.35 -5.30 -24.75
CA ALA A 27 8.52 -6.23 -25.51
C ALA A 27 9.15 -7.63 -25.69
N ASP A 28 10.46 -7.77 -25.45
CA ASP A 28 11.25 -8.98 -25.71
C ASP A 28 11.34 -9.93 -24.50
N CYS A 29 10.52 -9.75 -23.47
CA CYS A 29 10.56 -10.58 -22.27
C CYS A 29 9.93 -11.96 -22.51
N SER A 30 10.74 -13.03 -22.42
CA SER A 30 10.31 -14.43 -22.46
C SER A 30 9.69 -14.91 -21.13
N ILE A 31 8.77 -14.12 -20.58
CA ILE A 31 8.09 -14.39 -19.31
C ILE A 31 6.63 -14.69 -19.59
N ASP A 32 6.07 -15.70 -18.92
CA ASP A 32 4.62 -15.92 -18.91
C ASP A 32 3.92 -14.67 -18.38
N LEU A 33 3.10 -14.04 -19.24
CA LEU A 33 2.39 -12.79 -18.96
C LEU A 33 1.53 -12.86 -17.70
N LYS A 34 0.94 -14.02 -17.39
CA LYS A 34 0.13 -14.18 -16.18
C LYS A 34 0.98 -14.16 -14.91
N MET A 35 2.12 -14.83 -14.95
CA MET A 35 3.05 -14.90 -13.82
C MET A 35 3.80 -13.57 -13.64
N ALA A 36 4.16 -12.91 -14.74
CA ALA A 36 4.72 -11.56 -14.71
C ALA A 36 3.75 -10.57 -14.06
N ALA A 37 2.46 -10.62 -14.42
CA ALA A 37 1.46 -9.72 -13.86
C ALA A 37 1.27 -9.91 -12.34
N THR A 38 1.16 -11.15 -11.85
CA THR A 38 1.02 -11.44 -10.42
C THR A 38 2.27 -11.05 -9.64
N VAL A 39 3.46 -11.42 -10.12
CA VAL A 39 4.73 -11.05 -9.47
C VAL A 39 4.94 -9.54 -9.49
N SER A 40 4.65 -8.85 -10.59
CA SER A 40 4.77 -7.39 -10.67
C SER A 40 3.79 -6.67 -9.75
N SER A 41 2.53 -7.14 -9.64
CA SER A 41 1.55 -6.57 -8.72
C SER A 41 2.04 -6.67 -7.26
N LEU A 42 2.56 -7.85 -6.89
CA LEU A 42 3.09 -8.12 -5.56
C LEU A 42 4.35 -7.28 -5.25
N MET A 43 5.27 -7.18 -6.21
CA MET A 43 6.45 -6.32 -6.11
C MET A 43 6.08 -4.83 -6.02
N ALA A 44 5.10 -4.36 -6.79
CA ALA A 44 4.64 -2.97 -6.76
C ALA A 44 3.97 -2.64 -5.43
N SER A 45 3.15 -3.56 -4.91
CA SER A 45 2.55 -3.45 -3.57
C SER A 45 3.61 -3.41 -2.48
N ALA A 46 4.64 -4.27 -2.57
CA ALA A 46 5.75 -4.29 -1.63
C ALA A 46 6.61 -3.02 -1.69
N HIS A 47 6.88 -2.51 -2.90
CA HIS A 47 7.60 -1.25 -3.11
C HIS A 47 6.83 -0.04 -2.58
N LYS A 48 5.52 0.02 -2.78
CA LYS A 48 4.66 1.12 -2.28
C LYS A 48 4.52 1.11 -0.76
N SER A 49 4.33 -0.07 -0.17
CA SER A 49 4.07 -0.24 1.27
C SER A 49 5.33 -0.35 2.13
N GLY A 50 6.49 -0.64 1.51
CA GLY A 50 7.73 -0.95 2.23
C GLY A 50 7.66 -2.26 3.02
N ARG A 51 6.64 -3.09 2.80
CA ARG A 51 6.41 -4.36 3.52
C ARG A 51 6.30 -5.52 2.55
N VAL A 52 6.64 -6.72 3.04
CA VAL A 52 6.57 -7.97 2.26
C VAL A 52 5.38 -8.86 2.64
N ASP A 53 4.52 -8.40 3.56
CA ASP A 53 3.39 -9.18 4.11
C ASP A 53 2.44 -9.72 3.02
N GLY A 54 2.23 -8.94 1.95
CA GLY A 54 1.40 -9.36 0.81
C GLY A 54 2.01 -10.52 0.01
N VAL A 55 3.34 -10.59 -0.03
CA VAL A 55 4.07 -11.69 -0.67
C VAL A 55 4.11 -12.92 0.23
N GLU A 56 4.25 -12.74 1.55
CA GLU A 56 4.26 -13.83 2.53
C GLU A 56 2.92 -14.59 2.57
N LYS A 57 1.80 -13.87 2.38
CA LYS A 57 0.44 -14.43 2.44
C LYS A 57 -0.14 -14.86 1.09
N SER A 58 0.54 -14.54 -0.03
CA SER A 58 0.00 -14.85 -1.36
C SER A 58 -0.01 -16.35 -1.64
N LYS A 59 -1.19 -16.89 -1.98
CA LYS A 59 -1.38 -18.28 -2.45
C LYS A 59 -1.20 -18.45 -3.96
N GLU A 60 -1.04 -17.34 -4.68
CA GLU A 60 -1.00 -17.32 -6.15
C GLU A 60 0.35 -17.74 -6.73
N ILE A 61 1.40 -17.77 -5.90
CA ILE A 61 2.76 -18.13 -6.29
C ILE A 61 3.20 -19.39 -5.54
N ASN A 62 3.93 -20.27 -6.24
CA ASN A 62 4.59 -21.46 -5.66
C ASN A 62 5.52 -21.07 -4.49
N ASN A 63 5.66 -21.95 -3.48
CA ASN A 63 6.49 -21.72 -2.29
C ASN A 63 7.96 -21.40 -2.63
N GLU A 64 8.54 -22.05 -3.65
CA GLU A 64 9.93 -21.80 -4.08
C GLU A 64 10.13 -20.37 -4.60
N LEU A 65 9.23 -19.93 -5.49
CA LEU A 65 9.25 -18.55 -6.02
C LEU A 65 8.92 -17.53 -4.93
N ARG A 66 8.04 -17.87 -3.99
CA ARG A 66 7.72 -17.01 -2.84
C ARG A 66 8.95 -16.77 -1.96
N LEU A 67 9.68 -17.83 -1.60
CA LEU A 67 10.90 -17.71 -0.79
C LEU A 67 11.96 -16.85 -1.49
N ARG A 68 12.15 -17.07 -2.80
CA ARG A 68 13.10 -16.30 -3.62
C ARG A 68 12.70 -14.82 -3.76
N LEU A 69 11.41 -14.56 -3.97
CA LEU A 69 10.88 -13.20 -4.06
C LEU A 69 10.98 -12.45 -2.71
N LEU A 70 10.79 -13.16 -1.59
CA LEU A 70 10.96 -12.59 -0.26
C LEU A 70 12.41 -12.22 0.04
N SER A 71 13.38 -13.07 -0.29
CA SER A 71 14.79 -12.72 -0.12
C SER A 71 15.17 -11.51 -0.98
N PHE A 72 14.73 -11.50 -2.24
CA PHE A 72 14.98 -10.41 -3.19
C PHE A 72 14.38 -9.08 -2.72
N LEU A 73 13.11 -9.07 -2.32
CA LEU A 73 12.43 -7.87 -1.82
C LEU A 73 13.02 -7.39 -0.50
N LYS A 74 13.36 -8.29 0.43
CA LYS A 74 14.00 -7.91 1.70
C LYS A 74 15.37 -7.25 1.47
N GLU A 75 16.09 -7.64 0.42
CA GLU A 75 17.35 -6.99 0.05
C GLU A 75 17.14 -5.61 -0.58
N LYS A 76 16.24 -5.50 -1.57
CA LYS A 76 15.96 -4.23 -2.27
C LYS A 76 15.28 -3.20 -1.37
N LEU A 77 14.43 -3.65 -0.43
CA LEU A 77 13.70 -2.77 0.50
C LEU A 77 14.53 -2.32 1.72
N LYS A 78 15.71 -2.92 1.97
CA LYS A 78 16.58 -2.53 3.10
C LYS A 78 17.03 -1.07 3.06
N GLY A 79 17.02 -0.43 1.88
CA GLY A 79 17.37 0.98 1.69
C GLY A 79 16.19 1.93 1.46
N THR A 80 14.98 1.40 1.20
CA THR A 80 13.79 2.20 0.89
C THR A 80 12.80 2.22 2.04
N LYS A 81 13.27 2.33 3.29
CA LYS A 81 12.41 2.70 4.41
C LYS A 81 11.87 4.11 4.16
N LYS A 82 10.83 4.22 3.34
CA LYS A 82 9.78 5.20 3.61
C LYS A 82 9.18 4.70 4.92
N GLU A 83 9.65 5.25 6.02
CA GLU A 83 8.81 5.34 7.22
C GLU A 83 7.54 6.03 6.74
N MET A 84 6.54 5.21 6.40
CA MET A 84 5.19 5.71 6.23
C MET A 84 4.82 6.17 7.63
N GLU A 85 4.99 7.47 7.89
CA GLU A 85 4.57 8.10 9.14
C GLU A 85 3.15 7.62 9.38
N LYS A 86 2.95 6.95 10.52
CA LYS A 86 1.60 6.62 10.94
C LYS A 86 0.85 7.96 10.99
N PRO A 87 -0.33 8.09 10.36
CA PRO A 87 -1.06 9.33 10.42
C PRO A 87 -1.28 9.70 11.89
N GLU A 88 -0.64 10.77 12.33
CA GLU A 88 -0.78 11.29 13.68
C GLU A 88 -2.10 12.05 13.76
N GLY A 89 -3.05 11.48 14.49
CA GLY A 89 -4.33 12.12 14.80
C GLY A 89 -4.25 12.80 16.17
N LYS A 90 -4.65 14.07 16.24
CA LYS A 90 -4.79 14.81 17.49
C LYS A 90 -6.22 15.31 17.66
N VAL A 91 -6.78 15.13 18.85
CA VAL A 91 -8.08 15.73 19.21
C VAL A 91 -7.80 16.99 20.02
N THR A 92 -8.35 18.12 19.57
CA THR A 92 -8.22 19.42 20.24
C THR A 92 -9.60 19.94 20.56
N VAL A 93 -9.80 20.43 21.79
CA VAL A 93 -11.04 21.10 22.19
C VAL A 93 -10.84 22.60 22.06
N ILE A 94 -11.67 23.27 21.25
CA ILE A 94 -11.61 24.71 21.01
C ILE A 94 -12.81 25.36 21.69
N VAL A 95 -12.55 26.46 22.41
CA VAL A 95 -13.61 27.30 23.00
C VAL A 95 -14.01 28.34 21.96
N GLY A 96 -15.18 28.16 21.34
CA GLY A 96 -15.75 29.15 20.42
C GLY A 96 -16.44 30.27 21.20
N ASN A 97 -16.20 31.53 20.83
CA ASN A 97 -16.94 32.67 21.37
C ASN A 97 -17.39 33.59 20.24
N GLU A 98 -18.65 33.49 19.84
CA GLU A 98 -19.25 34.39 18.85
C GLU A 98 -20.37 35.29 19.42
N HIS A 99 -20.61 35.30 20.74
CA HIS A 99 -21.12 36.42 21.57
C HIS A 99 -21.94 35.98 22.81
N VAL A 100 -22.56 34.80 22.89
CA VAL A 100 -23.23 34.30 24.13
C VAL A 100 -23.27 32.76 24.12
N LYS A 101 -23.04 32.14 25.28
CA LYS A 101 -22.88 30.70 25.61
C LYS A 101 -21.52 30.07 25.25
N ARG A 102 -20.67 29.97 26.28
CA ARG A 102 -19.44 29.15 26.32
C ARG A 102 -19.77 27.69 25.98
N SER A 103 -19.58 27.32 24.72
CA SER A 103 -19.79 25.96 24.23
C SER A 103 -18.43 25.38 23.85
N LEU A 104 -18.08 24.22 24.42
CA LEU A 104 -16.86 23.50 24.04
C LEU A 104 -17.12 22.78 22.72
N HIS A 105 -16.29 23.02 21.72
CA HIS A 105 -16.35 22.32 20.44
C HIS A 105 -15.15 21.39 20.29
N VAL A 106 -15.43 20.13 19.95
CA VAL A 106 -14.38 19.15 19.67
C VAL A 106 -13.98 19.26 18.21
N MET A 107 -12.69 19.48 17.97
CA MET A 107 -12.07 19.41 16.65
C MET A 107 -11.11 18.25 16.58
N THR A 108 -11.08 17.61 15.42
CA THR A 108 -10.14 16.55 15.07
C THR A 108 -9.16 17.10 14.06
N LEU A 109 -7.86 16.96 14.34
CA LEU A 109 -6.76 17.28 13.45
C LEU A 109 -6.19 15.97 12.92
N ILE A 110 -6.14 15.85 11.61
CA ILE A 110 -5.57 14.69 10.91
C ILE A 110 -4.40 15.20 10.08
N THR A 111 -3.21 14.60 10.27
CA THR A 111 -2.05 14.87 9.42
C THR A 111 -1.91 13.74 8.41
N MET A 112 -1.96 14.05 7.11
CA MET A 112 -1.76 13.09 6.01
C MET A 112 -0.83 13.72 4.98
N ASP A 113 0.24 13.01 4.61
CA ASP A 113 1.22 13.46 3.60
C ASP A 113 1.77 14.89 3.85
N GLY A 114 1.92 15.28 5.12
CA GLY A 114 2.38 16.62 5.54
C GLY A 114 1.30 17.70 5.55
N GLU A 115 0.09 17.41 5.07
CA GLU A 115 -1.04 18.32 5.11
C GLU A 115 -1.87 18.12 6.40
N ARG A 116 -2.35 19.23 6.97
CA ARG A 116 -3.21 19.23 8.17
C ARG A 116 -4.64 19.49 7.78
N ILE A 117 -5.51 18.54 8.11
CA ILE A 117 -6.95 18.63 7.89
C ILE A 117 -7.62 18.87 9.25
N GLU A 118 -8.34 19.97 9.36
CA GLU A 118 -9.20 20.28 10.50
C GLU A 118 -10.63 19.85 10.20
N ALA A 119 -11.19 19.03 11.09
CA ALA A 119 -12.54 18.53 10.94
C ALA A 119 -13.32 18.68 12.25
N SER A 120 -14.55 19.17 12.16
CA SER A 120 -15.52 19.03 13.25
C SER A 120 -15.84 17.56 13.50
N LEU A 121 -16.41 17.25 14.68
CA LEU A 121 -16.86 15.89 15.01
C LEU A 121 -17.81 15.30 13.94
N LYS A 122 -18.67 16.13 13.36
CA LYS A 122 -19.64 15.71 12.34
C LYS A 122 -18.96 15.35 11.01
N GLU A 123 -17.99 16.16 10.59
CA GLU A 123 -17.22 15.92 9.36
C GLU A 123 -16.34 14.69 9.51
N PHE A 124 -15.68 14.55 10.66
CA PHE A 124 -14.89 13.35 10.95
C PHE A 124 -15.74 12.08 10.98
N GLY A 125 -16.94 12.15 11.57
CA GLY A 125 -17.88 11.03 11.56
C GLY A 125 -18.30 10.60 10.16
N ARG A 126 -18.57 11.56 9.27
CA ARG A 126 -18.87 11.29 7.85
C ARG A 126 -17.69 10.66 7.12
N LEU A 127 -16.49 11.21 7.30
CA LEU A 127 -15.27 10.67 6.70
C LEU A 127 -15.05 9.20 7.09
N ARG A 128 -15.20 8.88 8.38
CA ARG A 128 -15.09 7.51 8.89
C ARG A 128 -16.12 6.58 8.26
N PHE A 129 -17.36 7.04 8.12
CA PHE A 129 -18.44 6.26 7.53
C PHE A 129 -18.17 5.93 6.06
N GLU A 130 -17.79 6.93 5.26
CA GLU A 130 -17.49 6.72 3.84
C GLU A 130 -16.26 5.83 3.64
N LEU A 131 -15.22 5.98 4.47
CA LEU A 131 -14.05 5.08 4.46
C LEU A 131 -14.43 3.63 4.75
N ALA A 132 -15.24 3.39 5.78
CA ALA A 132 -15.71 2.03 6.11
C ALA A 132 -16.55 1.43 4.98
N ARG A 133 -17.38 2.24 4.33
CA ARG A 133 -18.18 1.83 3.18
C ARG A 133 -17.30 1.47 1.98
N ALA A 134 -16.28 2.27 1.69
CA ALA A 134 -15.35 2.03 0.59
C ALA A 134 -14.51 0.77 0.82
N LEU A 135 -14.03 0.55 2.06
CA LEU A 135 -13.30 -0.67 2.43
C LEU A 135 -14.17 -1.91 2.25
N LYS A 136 -15.42 -1.88 2.72
CA LYS A 136 -16.36 -2.99 2.56
C LYS A 136 -16.61 -3.31 1.09
N ALA A 137 -16.82 -2.29 0.25
CA ALA A 137 -17.00 -2.49 -1.19
C ALA A 137 -15.74 -3.07 -1.86
N SER A 138 -14.55 -2.64 -1.41
CA SER A 138 -13.28 -3.20 -1.89
C SER A 138 -13.11 -4.66 -1.51
N ASP A 139 -13.51 -5.06 -0.30
CA ASP A 139 -13.43 -6.46 0.14
C ASP A 139 -14.40 -7.35 -0.65
N GLU A 140 -15.58 -6.84 -0.99
CA GLU A 140 -16.57 -7.53 -1.82
C GLU A 140 -16.11 -7.70 -3.29
N TYR A 141 -15.31 -6.77 -3.82
CA TYR A 141 -14.76 -6.84 -5.18
C TYR A 141 -13.50 -7.71 -5.32
N ASN A 142 -12.84 -8.04 -4.21
CA ASN A 142 -11.64 -8.89 -4.18
C ASN A 142 -11.95 -10.36 -3.84
N MET A 143 -13.23 -10.74 -3.74
CA MET A 143 -13.72 -12.13 -3.68
C MET A 143 -14.22 -12.58 -5.06
#